data_AF-A0A9P1H7T3-F1
#
_entry.id   AF-A0A9P1H7T3-F1
#
_cell.length_a   1.000
_cell.length_b   1.000
_cell.length_c   1.000
_cell.angle_alpha   90.00
_cell.angle_beta   90.00
_cell.angle_gamma   90.00
#
_symmetry.space_group_name_H-M   'P 1'
#
loop_
_entity.id
_entity.type
_entity.pdbx_description
1 polymer ?
#
loop_
_entity_poly.entity_id
_entity_poly.type
_entity_poly.pdbx_seq_one_letter_code
_entity_poly.pdbx_strand_id
1 'polypeptide(L)'
;VDESTEIVKKLKLTGAPYKIYKNTAFIKNMFNSSLEIAKFEGAAIKTVSGIRGQIKRALSKPEGCFRATFEDKILMSDIVFLRAWYPVKPHRFYNPATNLVGWQPMRLTGEVRRAENLPTPKDRNSQYRKIDRVDRHFNPVRVPKALAANLPFRSQIVEAKKQKKATYMQKRAVVLGGEEKKARALVHMLATIQRDKEEKRAAKKEEGRKAFRKKMAEVEEMREGREKKDKQEFWRKQGKRRAGWDQGGGGKKQKA
;
A
#
# COMPACT_ATOMS: atom_id res chain seq x y z
N VAL A 1 -26.15 -33.36 -11.54
CA VAL A 1 -26.69 -32.15 -10.90
C VAL A 1 -26.73 -32.45 -9.42
N ASP A 2 -26.05 -31.66 -8.61
CA ASP A 2 -25.81 -32.01 -7.21
C ASP A 2 -26.88 -31.42 -6.30
N GLU A 3 -27.29 -32.19 -5.27
CA GLU A 3 -28.35 -31.80 -4.34
C GLU A 3 -27.92 -30.66 -3.39
N SER A 4 -26.63 -30.59 -3.07
CA SER A 4 -26.06 -29.55 -2.22
C SER A 4 -24.89 -28.85 -2.92
N THR A 5 -24.86 -27.52 -2.82
CA THR A 5 -23.80 -26.69 -3.40
C THR A 5 -23.11 -25.89 -2.30
N GLU A 6 -21.78 -25.87 -2.33
CA GLU A 6 -20.96 -25.12 -1.38
C GLU A 6 -20.79 -23.67 -1.85
N ILE A 7 -21.78 -22.84 -1.52
CA ILE A 7 -21.73 -21.40 -1.79
C ILE A 7 -21.26 -20.67 -0.54
N VAL A 8 -20.23 -19.82 -0.69
CA VAL A 8 -19.69 -19.01 0.42
C VAL A 8 -19.81 -17.52 0.14
N LYS A 9 -20.08 -16.75 1.19
CA LYS A 9 -20.07 -15.28 1.19
C LYS A 9 -18.98 -14.77 2.11
N LYS A 10 -18.22 -13.79 1.62
CA LYS A 10 -17.16 -13.16 2.41
C LYS A 10 -17.75 -12.36 3.57
N LEU A 11 -17.23 -12.59 4.77
CA LEU A 11 -17.52 -11.83 5.99
C LEU A 11 -16.22 -11.18 6.47
N LYS A 12 -16.27 -9.90 6.85
CA LYS A 12 -15.14 -9.23 7.49
C LYS A 12 -15.52 -8.89 8.93
N LEU A 13 -14.79 -9.44 9.88
CA LEU A 13 -14.87 -8.98 11.28
C LEU A 13 -13.91 -7.80 11.43
N THR A 14 -14.40 -6.67 11.92
CA THR A 14 -13.64 -5.42 12.01
C THR A 14 -13.41 -5.03 13.46
N GLY A 15 -12.24 -4.48 13.77
CA GLY A 15 -11.88 -3.99 15.09
C GLY A 15 -10.92 -2.80 15.00
N ALA A 16 -10.69 -2.17 16.14
CA ALA A 16 -9.85 -0.98 16.25
C ALA A 16 -8.72 -1.21 17.26
N PRO A 17 -7.51 -0.69 17.01
CA PRO A 17 -6.46 -0.71 18.01
C PRO A 17 -6.80 0.22 19.17
N TYR A 18 -6.51 -0.21 20.40
CA TYR A 18 -6.64 0.64 21.59
C TYR A 18 -5.30 0.91 22.28
N LYS A 19 -4.31 0.03 22.10
CA LYS A 19 -2.93 0.24 22.61
C LYS A 19 -1.95 -0.38 21.64
N ILE A 20 -0.92 0.39 21.27
CA ILE A 20 0.02 0.02 20.22
C ILE A 20 1.43 0.08 20.79
N TYR A 21 2.19 -0.98 20.58
CA TYR A 21 3.62 -1.07 20.88
C TYR A 21 4.40 -1.02 19.57
N LYS A 22 5.55 -1.70 19.46
CA LYS A 22 6.32 -1.72 18.20
C LYS A 22 5.62 -2.61 17.17
N ASN A 23 5.68 -3.92 17.37
CA ASN A 23 5.08 -4.91 16.47
C ASN A 23 3.85 -5.60 17.08
N THR A 24 3.42 -5.16 18.26
CA THR A 24 2.25 -5.73 18.94
C THR A 24 1.23 -4.65 19.19
N ALA A 25 -0.05 -5.02 19.12
CA ALA A 25 -1.14 -4.14 19.46
C ALA A 25 -2.26 -4.92 20.13
N PHE A 26 -3.03 -4.20 20.96
CA PHE A 26 -4.26 -4.70 21.54
C PHE A 26 -5.44 -4.13 20.76
N ILE A 27 -6.31 -5.02 20.31
CA ILE A 27 -7.46 -4.71 19.44
C ILE A 27 -8.74 -4.87 20.24
N LYS A 28 -9.69 -3.94 20.05
CA LYS A 28 -11.02 -3.92 20.65
C LYS A 28 -12.12 -3.95 19.59
N ASN A 29 -13.35 -4.23 20.01
CA ASN A 29 -14.58 -4.18 19.22
C ASN A 29 -14.61 -5.11 17.98
N MET A 30 -13.81 -6.19 17.99
CA MET A 30 -13.88 -7.23 16.95
C MET A 30 -14.64 -8.47 17.43
N PHE A 31 -14.48 -8.79 18.71
CA PHE A 31 -15.12 -9.91 19.41
C PHE A 31 -15.73 -9.39 20.70
N ASN A 32 -16.71 -10.11 21.23
CA ASN A 32 -17.37 -9.76 22.48
C ASN A 32 -16.80 -10.55 23.67
N SER A 33 -16.36 -11.79 23.45
CA SER A 33 -15.91 -12.70 24.52
C SER A 33 -14.51 -13.29 24.27
N SER A 34 -13.87 -13.75 25.34
CA SER A 34 -12.59 -14.47 25.28
C SER A 34 -12.71 -15.83 24.58
N LEU A 35 -13.88 -16.48 24.68
CA LEU A 35 -14.18 -17.75 24.01
C LEU A 35 -14.21 -17.60 22.48
N GLU A 36 -14.79 -16.52 21.97
CA GLU A 36 -14.74 -16.19 20.55
C GLU A 36 -13.29 -16.01 20.10
N ILE A 37 -12.48 -15.27 20.86
CA ILE A 37 -11.08 -15.04 20.52
C ILE A 37 -10.29 -16.35 20.51
N ALA A 38 -10.52 -17.25 21.48
CA ALA A 38 -9.85 -18.55 21.54
C ALA A 38 -10.10 -19.38 20.28
N LYS A 39 -11.32 -19.32 19.71
CA LYS A 39 -11.64 -19.97 18.44
C LYS A 39 -10.87 -19.40 17.25
N PHE A 40 -10.52 -18.12 17.30
CA PHE A 40 -9.77 -17.41 16.25
C PHE A 40 -8.30 -17.16 16.63
N GLU A 41 -7.78 -17.88 17.64
CA GLU A 41 -6.37 -17.79 18.00
C GLU A 41 -5.51 -18.30 16.85
N GLY A 42 -4.42 -17.59 16.56
CA GLY A 42 -3.56 -17.89 15.42
C GLY A 42 -4.10 -17.44 14.06
N ALA A 43 -5.33 -16.90 13.98
CA ALA A 43 -5.91 -16.43 12.72
C ALA A 43 -5.14 -15.24 12.13
N ALA A 44 -5.10 -15.19 10.80
CA ALA A 44 -4.49 -14.11 10.05
C ALA A 44 -5.42 -12.89 9.98
N ILE A 45 -4.88 -11.72 10.32
CA ILE A 45 -5.57 -10.43 10.27
C ILE A 45 -4.79 -9.45 9.40
N LYS A 46 -5.47 -8.42 8.90
CA LYS A 46 -4.85 -7.38 8.08
C LYS A 46 -5.43 -6.02 8.42
N THR A 47 -4.62 -4.96 8.34
CA THR A 47 -5.11 -3.58 8.46
C THR A 47 -5.52 -3.03 7.09
N VAL A 48 -6.33 -1.97 7.06
CA VAL A 48 -6.66 -1.25 5.83
C VAL A 48 -5.39 -0.70 5.14
N SER A 49 -4.38 -0.32 5.92
CA SER A 49 -3.06 0.11 5.45
C SER A 49 -2.21 -1.01 4.84
N GLY A 50 -2.65 -2.27 4.92
CA GLY A 50 -2.01 -3.40 4.25
C GLY A 50 -1.10 -4.25 5.12
N ILE A 51 -0.91 -3.90 6.39
CA ILE A 51 0.00 -4.58 7.32
C ILE A 51 -0.62 -5.92 7.73
N ARG A 52 0.12 -7.03 7.54
CA ARG A 52 -0.34 -8.36 7.96
C ARG A 52 -0.07 -8.55 9.46
N GLY A 53 -0.92 -9.34 10.09
CA GLY A 53 -0.76 -9.71 11.49
C GLY A 53 -1.42 -11.04 11.83
N GLN A 54 -1.23 -11.44 13.08
CA GLN A 54 -1.77 -12.67 13.64
C GLN A 54 -2.37 -12.41 15.02
N ILE A 55 -3.54 -13.00 15.28
CA ILE A 55 -4.13 -13.04 16.63
C ILE A 55 -3.29 -13.97 17.49
N LYS A 56 -2.81 -13.48 18.63
CA LYS A 56 -1.93 -14.26 19.53
C LYS A 56 -2.63 -14.80 20.76
N ARG A 57 -3.38 -13.98 21.50
CA ARG A 57 -4.05 -14.45 22.73
C ARG A 57 -5.15 -13.48 23.14
N ALA A 58 -6.23 -13.98 23.73
CA ALA A 58 -7.22 -13.16 24.43
C ALA A 58 -6.60 -12.40 25.61
N LEU A 59 -7.07 -11.18 25.87
CA LEU A 59 -6.78 -10.49 27.13
C LEU A 59 -7.83 -10.90 28.17
N SER A 60 -7.42 -10.96 29.44
CA SER A 60 -8.33 -11.23 30.55
C SER A 60 -9.24 -10.03 30.87
N LYS A 61 -8.70 -8.81 30.74
CA LYS A 61 -9.42 -7.54 30.92
C LYS A 61 -8.89 -6.53 29.90
N PRO A 62 -9.73 -5.72 29.24
CA PRO A 62 -11.19 -5.83 29.13
C PRO A 62 -11.63 -7.02 28.24
N GLU A 63 -12.85 -7.50 28.44
CA GLU A 63 -13.42 -8.62 27.65
C GLU A 63 -13.54 -8.26 26.17
N GLY A 64 -13.48 -9.29 25.30
CA GLY A 64 -13.54 -9.11 23.84
C GLY A 64 -12.28 -8.48 23.21
N CYS A 65 -11.28 -8.13 24.02
CA CYS A 65 -10.01 -7.61 23.53
C CYS A 65 -8.94 -8.71 23.41
N PHE A 66 -8.05 -8.57 22.43
CA PHE A 66 -6.98 -9.54 22.19
C PHE A 66 -5.67 -8.88 21.81
N ARG A 67 -4.59 -9.62 22.02
CA ARG A 67 -3.25 -9.26 21.57
C ARG A 67 -3.02 -9.81 20.17
N ALA A 68 -2.58 -8.92 19.28
CA ALA A 68 -2.09 -9.28 17.96
C ALA A 68 -0.65 -8.82 17.74
N THR A 69 0.05 -9.55 16.90
CA THR A 69 1.37 -9.19 16.37
C THR A 69 1.22 -8.81 14.90
N PHE A 70 1.92 -7.76 14.47
CA PHE A 70 1.92 -7.22 13.12
C PHE A 70 3.34 -7.11 12.57
N GLU A 71 3.47 -7.08 11.24
CA GLU A 71 4.75 -6.92 10.54
C GLU A 71 5.44 -5.59 10.89
N ASP A 72 4.67 -4.51 10.96
CA ASP A 72 5.13 -3.17 11.32
C ASP A 72 4.14 -2.51 12.30
N LYS A 73 4.57 -1.38 12.87
CA LYS A 73 3.78 -0.59 13.79
C LYS A 73 2.56 0.01 13.10
N ILE A 74 1.38 -0.49 13.48
CA ILE A 74 0.10 0.06 13.05
C ILE A 74 -0.18 1.44 13.65
N LEU A 75 -1.13 2.18 13.08
CA LEU A 75 -1.57 3.48 13.61
C LEU A 75 -2.87 3.36 14.40
N MET A 76 -3.11 4.31 15.31
CA MET A 76 -4.34 4.34 16.11
C MET A 76 -5.60 4.55 15.27
N SER A 77 -5.44 5.17 14.09
CA SER A 77 -6.50 5.40 13.10
C SER A 77 -6.78 4.19 12.20
N ASP A 78 -5.98 3.12 12.27
CA ASP A 78 -6.18 1.96 11.42
C ASP A 78 -7.41 1.16 11.84
N ILE A 79 -8.09 0.58 10.84
CA ILE A 79 -9.10 -0.45 11.05
C ILE A 79 -8.45 -1.81 10.77
N VAL A 80 -8.54 -2.70 11.75
CA VAL A 80 -8.06 -4.08 11.64
C VAL A 80 -9.23 -4.96 11.23
N PHE A 81 -9.03 -5.87 10.29
CA PHE A 81 -10.06 -6.81 9.91
C PHE A 81 -9.54 -8.24 9.75
N LEU A 82 -10.40 -9.20 10.08
CA LEU A 82 -10.26 -10.61 9.78
C LEU A 82 -11.16 -10.94 8.60
N ARG A 83 -10.61 -11.62 7.58
CA ARG A 83 -11.39 -12.10 6.44
C ARG A 83 -11.83 -13.54 6.68
N ALA A 84 -13.13 -13.74 6.81
CA ALA A 84 -13.77 -15.04 6.91
C ALA A 84 -14.67 -15.30 5.69
N TRP A 85 -15.07 -16.56 5.54
CA TRP A 85 -16.04 -17.01 4.53
C TRP A 85 -17.15 -17.74 5.26
N TYR A 86 -18.39 -17.31 5.04
CA TYR A 86 -19.57 -17.88 5.67
C TYR A 86 -20.37 -18.66 4.62
N PRO A 87 -20.68 -19.95 4.83
CA PRO A 87 -21.49 -20.72 3.90
C PRO A 87 -22.92 -20.20 3.87
N VAL A 88 -23.46 -19.99 2.67
CA VAL A 88 -24.83 -19.50 2.45
C VAL A 88 -25.60 -20.54 1.65
N LYS A 89 -26.75 -20.95 2.17
CA LYS A 89 -27.65 -21.88 1.47
C LYS A 89 -28.63 -21.10 0.59
N PRO A 90 -28.86 -21.51 -0.67
CA PRO A 90 -29.91 -20.93 -1.49
C PRO A 90 -31.29 -21.23 -0.90
N HIS A 91 -32.23 -20.31 -1.08
CA HIS A 91 -33.62 -20.54 -0.67
C HIS A 91 -34.27 -21.56 -1.61
N ARG A 92 -34.86 -22.61 -1.04
CA ARG A 92 -35.59 -23.65 -1.79
C ARG A 92 -37.02 -23.16 -2.08
N PHE A 93 -37.16 -22.29 -3.06
CA PHE A 93 -38.46 -21.81 -3.54
C PHE A 93 -38.64 -22.22 -5.00
N TYR A 94 -39.77 -22.84 -5.31
CA TYR A 94 -40.14 -23.27 -6.66
C TYR A 94 -41.59 -22.89 -6.93
N ASN A 95 -41.83 -22.20 -8.04
CA ASN A 95 -43.16 -21.77 -8.47
C ASN A 95 -43.27 -21.99 -9.99
N PRO A 96 -44.05 -22.99 -10.45
CA PRO A 96 -44.22 -23.24 -11.88
C PRO A 96 -45.09 -22.15 -12.52
N ALA A 97 -44.65 -21.63 -13.67
CA ALA A 97 -45.40 -20.63 -14.43
C ALA A 97 -46.49 -21.28 -15.29
N THR A 98 -47.68 -21.47 -14.71
CA THR A 98 -48.84 -22.08 -15.37
C THR A 98 -49.71 -21.03 -16.08
N ASN A 99 -49.22 -20.48 -17.19
CA ASN A 99 -49.88 -19.37 -17.90
C ASN A 99 -51.34 -19.65 -18.32
N LEU A 100 -51.69 -20.91 -18.63
CA LEU A 100 -53.04 -21.29 -19.07
C LEU A 100 -54.09 -21.30 -17.94
N VAL A 101 -53.66 -21.54 -16.70
CA VAL A 101 -54.53 -21.56 -15.50
C VAL A 101 -54.44 -20.25 -14.72
N GLY A 102 -53.41 -19.45 -14.99
CA GLY A 102 -52.98 -18.33 -14.17
C GLY A 102 -51.92 -18.77 -13.16
N TRP A 103 -51.00 -17.87 -12.83
CA TRP A 103 -50.02 -18.07 -11.76
C TRP A 103 -49.67 -16.73 -11.13
N GLN A 104 -49.21 -16.75 -9.88
CA GLN A 104 -48.80 -15.54 -9.17
C GLN A 104 -47.27 -15.41 -9.19
N PRO A 105 -46.70 -14.41 -9.89
CA PRO A 105 -45.26 -14.16 -9.85
C PRO A 105 -44.83 -13.58 -8.50
N MET A 106 -43.61 -13.91 -8.08
CA MET A 106 -42.98 -13.24 -6.94
C MET A 106 -42.64 -11.81 -7.34
N ARG A 107 -43.13 -10.83 -6.58
CA ARG A 107 -42.84 -9.40 -6.79
C ARG A 107 -41.36 -9.09 -6.60
N LEU A 108 -40.84 -8.11 -7.34
CA LEU A 108 -39.47 -7.64 -7.16
C LEU A 108 -39.32 -6.88 -5.84
N THR A 109 -38.12 -6.91 -5.25
CA THR A 109 -37.85 -6.17 -4.00
C THR A 109 -38.12 -4.68 -4.11
N GLY A 110 -37.92 -4.08 -5.28
CA GLY A 110 -38.24 -2.66 -5.54
C GLY A 110 -39.75 -2.38 -5.59
N GLU A 111 -40.54 -3.29 -6.14
CA GLU A 111 -42.00 -3.17 -6.20
C GLU A 111 -42.63 -3.31 -4.82
N VAL A 112 -42.19 -4.31 -4.05
CA VAL A 112 -42.62 -4.51 -2.67
C VAL A 112 -42.34 -3.25 -1.84
N ARG A 113 -41.12 -2.71 -1.92
CA ARG A 113 -40.76 -1.47 -1.23
C ARG A 113 -41.62 -0.27 -1.64
N ARG A 114 -41.93 -0.13 -2.93
CA ARG A 114 -42.78 0.97 -3.41
C ARG A 114 -44.22 0.83 -2.90
N ALA A 115 -44.79 -0.38 -2.95
CA ALA A 115 -46.14 -0.65 -2.49
C ALA A 115 -46.29 -0.45 -0.98
N GLU A 116 -45.27 -0.83 -0.20
CA GLU A 116 -45.25 -0.71 1.27
C GLU A 116 -44.64 0.62 1.76
N ASN A 117 -44.28 1.54 0.85
CA ASN A 117 -43.61 2.81 1.16
C ASN A 117 -42.33 2.67 2.01
N LEU A 118 -41.55 1.62 1.78
CA LEU A 118 -40.30 1.36 2.50
C LEU A 118 -39.09 1.93 1.75
N PRO A 119 -38.22 2.72 2.41
CA PRO A 119 -37.01 3.23 1.79
C PRO A 119 -35.99 2.12 1.53
N THR A 120 -35.16 2.31 0.51
CA THR A 120 -34.03 1.39 0.26
C THR A 120 -32.94 1.61 1.31
N PRO A 121 -32.48 0.56 2.03
CA PRO A 121 -31.47 0.71 3.06
C PRO A 121 -30.13 1.15 2.46
N LYS A 122 -29.61 2.29 2.92
CA LYS A 122 -28.33 2.86 2.49
C LYS A 122 -27.54 3.29 3.72
N ASP A 123 -26.45 2.57 4.01
CA ASP A 123 -25.55 2.96 5.09
C ASP A 123 -24.70 4.16 4.68
N ARG A 124 -24.75 5.23 5.49
CA ARG A 124 -24.01 6.48 5.30
C ARG A 124 -22.49 6.25 5.28
N ASN A 125 -21.98 5.26 6.02
CA ASN A 125 -20.56 4.94 6.10
C ASN A 125 -20.07 4.12 4.89
N SER A 126 -20.97 3.47 4.16
CA SER A 126 -20.65 2.69 2.96
C SER A 126 -20.62 3.55 1.68
N GLN A 127 -21.12 4.78 1.73
CA GLN A 127 -21.11 5.70 0.60
C GLN A 127 -19.71 6.27 0.38
N TYR A 128 -19.18 6.14 -0.84
CA TYR A 128 -17.90 6.73 -1.22
C TYR A 128 -17.95 8.27 -1.15
N ARG A 129 -16.83 8.85 -0.74
CA ARG A 129 -16.64 10.31 -0.62
C ARG A 129 -15.28 10.69 -1.18
N LYS A 130 -15.16 11.94 -1.63
CA LYS A 130 -13.85 12.52 -1.95
C LYS A 130 -13.04 12.65 -0.66
N ILE A 131 -11.80 12.17 -0.67
CA ILE A 131 -10.89 12.22 0.47
C ILE A 131 -9.75 13.17 0.10
N ASP A 132 -9.68 14.32 0.77
CA ASP A 132 -8.57 15.26 0.61
C ASP A 132 -7.43 14.82 1.54
N ARG A 133 -6.28 14.47 0.94
CA ARG A 133 -5.10 14.00 1.67
C ARG A 133 -4.14 15.16 1.90
N VAL A 134 -3.76 15.37 3.15
CA VAL A 134 -2.75 16.37 3.53
C VAL A 134 -1.35 15.82 3.29
N ASP A 135 -0.44 16.67 2.84
CA ASP A 135 0.97 16.32 2.64
C ASP A 135 1.64 15.91 3.96
N ARG A 136 2.16 14.68 3.99
CA ARG A 136 2.75 14.08 5.18
C ARG A 136 4.22 14.46 5.32
N HIS A 137 4.53 15.31 6.28
CA HIS A 137 5.89 15.65 6.69
C HIS A 137 6.34 14.75 7.85
N PHE A 138 7.47 14.08 7.70
CA PHE A 138 8.02 13.21 8.75
C PHE A 138 8.95 14.00 9.68
N ASN A 139 9.01 13.57 10.94
CA ASN A 139 9.95 14.14 11.90
C ASN A 139 11.40 13.85 11.47
N PRO A 140 12.36 14.75 11.75
CA PRO A 140 13.77 14.52 11.49
C PRO A 140 14.30 13.34 12.33
N VAL A 141 15.40 12.74 11.86
CA VAL A 141 16.05 11.62 12.54
C VAL A 141 16.61 12.08 13.89
N ARG A 142 16.25 11.36 14.97
CA ARG A 142 16.74 11.64 16.32
C ARG A 142 17.75 10.59 16.75
N VAL A 143 19.01 10.98 16.85
CA VAL A 143 20.11 10.07 17.25
C VAL A 143 20.18 9.97 18.78
N PRO A 144 20.27 8.75 19.36
CA PRO A 144 20.49 8.59 20.80
C PRO A 144 21.79 9.26 21.26
N LYS A 145 21.76 9.94 22.40
CA LYS A 145 22.92 10.70 22.92
C LYS A 145 24.16 9.83 23.15
N ALA A 146 23.95 8.61 23.65
CA ALA A 146 25.04 7.66 23.89
C ALA A 146 25.73 7.25 22.57
N LEU A 147 24.96 7.07 21.50
CA LEU A 147 25.52 6.77 20.18
C LEU A 147 26.26 7.98 19.63
N ALA A 148 25.67 9.17 19.70
CA ALA A 148 26.29 10.40 19.22
C ALA A 148 27.65 10.71 19.89
N ALA A 149 27.81 10.35 21.16
CA ALA A 149 29.08 10.53 21.89
C ALA A 149 30.18 9.55 21.43
N ASN A 150 29.79 8.34 21.01
CA ASN A 150 30.72 7.27 20.62
C ASN A 150 31.02 7.25 19.11
N LEU A 151 30.47 8.19 18.33
CA LEU A 151 30.74 8.26 16.89
C LEU A 151 32.21 8.62 16.63
N PRO A 152 32.86 8.00 15.62
CA PRO A 152 34.17 8.44 15.15
C PRO A 152 34.17 9.93 14.79
N PHE A 153 35.30 10.61 15.00
CA PHE A 153 35.43 12.05 14.78
C PHE A 153 34.92 12.52 13.40
N ARG A 154 35.23 11.78 12.34
CA ARG A 154 34.80 12.10 10.97
C ARG A 154 33.29 12.08 10.77
N SER A 155 32.56 11.25 11.51
CA SER A 155 31.10 11.09 11.40
C SER A 155 30.35 11.77 12.55
N GLN A 156 31.03 12.55 13.38
CA GLN A 156 30.42 13.25 14.49
C GLN A 156 29.46 14.34 13.99
N ILE A 157 28.25 14.35 14.55
CA ILE A 157 27.21 15.30 14.17
C ILE A 157 27.48 16.65 14.85
N VAL A 158 27.71 17.69 14.03
CA VAL A 158 27.95 19.05 14.51
C VAL A 158 26.64 19.84 14.50
N GLU A 159 26.04 20.00 15.69
CA GLU A 159 24.84 20.81 15.88
C GLU A 159 25.12 21.98 16.81
N ALA A 160 24.97 23.20 16.28
CA ALA A 160 25.09 24.41 17.08
C ALA A 160 23.87 24.57 18.00
N LYS A 161 24.11 24.76 19.31
CA LYS A 161 23.04 25.06 20.26
C LYS A 161 22.50 26.47 20.01
N LYS A 162 21.18 26.63 20.05
CA LYS A 162 20.54 27.94 19.97
C LYS A 162 21.03 28.83 21.12
N GLN A 163 21.47 30.05 20.79
CA GLN A 163 21.88 31.04 21.78
C GLN A 163 20.69 31.41 22.67
N LYS A 164 20.89 31.35 24.00
CA LYS A 164 19.86 31.69 25.00
C LYS A 164 19.87 33.16 25.43
N LYS A 165 21.04 33.79 25.39
CA LYS A 165 21.25 35.18 25.81
C LYS A 165 21.51 36.05 24.58
N ALA A 166 20.92 37.24 24.57
CA ALA A 166 21.15 38.21 23.51
C ALA A 166 22.60 38.71 23.57
N THR A 167 23.32 38.59 22.45
CA THR A 167 24.68 39.10 22.33
C THR A 167 24.67 40.63 22.25
N TYR A 168 25.80 41.27 22.55
CA TYR A 168 25.93 42.72 22.43
C TYR A 168 25.59 43.22 21.01
N MET A 169 26.03 42.48 19.98
CA MET A 169 25.73 42.77 18.58
C MET A 169 24.23 42.69 18.26
N GLN A 170 23.50 41.74 18.85
CA GLN A 170 22.04 41.66 18.68
C GLN A 170 21.32 42.83 19.36
N LYS A 171 21.80 43.28 20.53
CA LYS A 171 21.22 44.42 21.24
C LYS A 171 21.43 45.75 20.50
N ARG A 172 22.60 45.91 19.85
CA ARG A 172 22.95 47.11 19.09
C ARG A 172 22.42 47.08 17.64
N ALA A 173 21.79 46.00 17.20
CA ALA A 173 21.28 45.90 15.85
C ALA A 173 20.22 46.99 15.59
N VAL A 174 20.42 47.76 14.52
CA VAL A 174 19.50 48.84 14.13
C VAL A 174 18.20 48.22 13.60
N VAL A 175 17.07 48.68 14.12
CA VAL A 175 15.74 48.25 13.67
C VAL A 175 15.42 48.95 12.35
N LEU A 176 15.11 48.16 11.32
CA LEU A 176 14.79 48.70 9.99
C LEU A 176 13.39 49.31 9.97
N GLY A 177 13.29 50.46 9.30
CA GLY A 177 12.07 51.26 9.18
C GLY A 177 11.16 50.85 8.00
N GLY A 178 10.06 51.58 7.86
CA GLY A 178 8.90 51.23 7.01
C GLY A 178 9.21 50.73 5.60
N GLU A 179 9.98 51.46 4.80
CA GLU A 179 10.24 51.10 3.40
C GLU A 179 11.19 49.91 3.26
N GLU A 180 12.28 49.89 4.01
CA GLU A 180 13.26 48.79 3.97
C GLU A 180 12.64 47.46 4.43
N LYS A 181 11.74 47.51 5.42
CA LYS A 181 10.99 46.33 5.88
C LYS A 181 10.06 45.81 4.78
N LYS A 182 9.36 46.70 4.06
CA LYS A 182 8.50 46.33 2.92
C LYS A 182 9.33 45.76 1.77
N ALA A 183 10.45 46.38 1.44
CA ALA A 183 11.37 45.91 0.40
C ALA A 183 11.93 44.53 0.74
N ARG A 184 12.37 44.29 1.97
CA ARG A 184 12.86 42.98 2.42
C ARG A 184 11.76 41.91 2.38
N ALA A 185 10.54 42.26 2.80
CA ALA A 185 9.40 41.35 2.72
C ALA A 185 9.08 40.98 1.26
N LEU A 186 9.13 41.95 0.35
CA LEU A 186 8.94 41.71 -1.09
C LEU A 186 10.02 40.77 -1.65
N VAL A 187 11.29 41.03 -1.35
CA VAL A 187 12.40 40.16 -1.79
C VAL A 187 12.23 38.73 -1.26
N HIS A 188 11.82 38.57 0.00
CA HIS A 188 11.54 37.24 0.56
C HIS A 188 10.41 36.52 -0.19
N MET A 189 9.29 37.22 -0.45
CA MET A 189 8.15 36.66 -1.20
C MET A 189 8.54 36.25 -2.62
N LEU A 190 9.29 37.09 -3.34
CA LEU A 190 9.79 36.77 -4.68
C LEU A 190 10.71 35.56 -4.67
N ALA A 191 11.63 35.48 -3.71
CA ALA A 191 12.53 34.35 -3.56
C ALA A 191 11.78 33.04 -3.25
N THR A 192 10.74 33.08 -2.41
CA THR A 192 9.89 31.90 -2.15
C THR A 192 9.12 31.47 -3.40
N ILE A 193 8.52 32.41 -4.14
CA ILE A 193 7.78 32.11 -5.37
C ILE A 193 8.70 31.49 -6.42
N GLN A 194 9.92 32.03 -6.55
CA GLN A 194 10.89 31.51 -7.49
C GLN A 194 11.31 30.07 -7.13
N ARG A 195 11.60 29.80 -5.84
CA ARG A 195 11.94 28.45 -5.37
C ARG A 195 10.81 27.45 -5.64
N ASP A 196 9.58 27.78 -5.28
CA ASP A 196 8.42 26.92 -5.52
C ASP A 196 8.20 26.64 -7.01
N LYS A 197 8.40 27.65 -7.87
CA LYS A 197 8.29 27.52 -9.31
C LYS A 197 9.38 26.62 -9.88
N GLU A 198 10.62 26.76 -9.41
CA GLU A 198 11.74 25.93 -9.81
C GLU A 198 11.57 24.49 -9.34
N GLU A 199 11.12 24.25 -8.11
CA GLU A 199 10.80 22.93 -7.57
C GLU A 199 9.69 22.24 -8.38
N LYS A 200 8.58 22.94 -8.65
CA LYS A 200 7.49 22.41 -9.49
C LYS A 200 7.97 22.06 -10.90
N ARG A 201 8.82 22.91 -11.51
CA ARG A 201 9.40 22.66 -12.83
C ARG A 201 10.36 21.46 -12.81
N ALA A 202 11.19 21.35 -11.77
CA ALA A 202 12.12 20.25 -11.60
C ALA A 202 11.38 18.92 -11.42
N ALA A 203 10.35 18.88 -10.57
CA ALA A 203 9.49 17.71 -10.35
C ALA A 203 8.85 17.24 -11.66
N LYS A 204 8.21 18.14 -12.42
CA LYS A 204 7.61 17.81 -13.73
C LYS A 204 8.63 17.30 -14.74
N LYS A 205 9.86 17.85 -14.74
CA LYS A 205 10.95 17.37 -15.60
C LYS A 205 11.43 15.97 -15.18
N GLU A 206 11.50 15.70 -13.87
CA GLU A 206 11.85 14.39 -13.35
C GLU A 206 10.81 13.32 -13.69
N GLU A 207 9.52 13.65 -13.61
CA GLU A 207 8.42 12.78 -14.06
C GLU A 207 8.57 12.40 -15.54
N GLY A 208 8.81 13.40 -16.41
CA GLY A 208 9.08 13.16 -17.82
C GLY A 208 10.31 12.28 -18.06
N ARG A 209 11.40 12.52 -17.32
CA ARG A 209 12.62 11.68 -17.39
C ARG A 209 12.39 10.26 -16.88
N LYS A 210 11.57 10.06 -15.84
CA LYS A 210 11.21 8.72 -15.34
C LYS A 210 10.44 7.94 -16.40
N ALA A 211 9.45 8.57 -17.03
CA ALA A 211 8.71 7.95 -18.13
C ALA A 211 9.62 7.60 -19.32
N PHE A 212 10.53 8.51 -19.69
CA PHE A 212 11.50 8.24 -20.75
C PHE A 212 12.47 7.10 -20.40
N ARG A 213 13.04 7.10 -19.19
CA ARG A 213 13.91 6.00 -18.72
C ARG A 213 13.21 4.65 -18.76
N LYS A 214 11.92 4.59 -18.39
CA LYS A 214 11.14 3.36 -18.49
C LYS A 214 11.01 2.88 -19.95
N LYS A 215 10.66 3.79 -20.87
CA LYS A 215 10.58 3.45 -22.30
C LYS A 215 11.92 2.98 -22.88
N MET A 216 13.01 3.63 -22.51
CA MET A 216 14.34 3.23 -22.96
C MET A 216 14.74 1.85 -22.42
N ALA A 217 14.44 1.55 -21.15
CA ALA A 217 14.68 0.23 -20.59
C ALA A 217 13.85 -0.87 -21.30
N GLU A 218 12.59 -0.60 -21.66
CA GLU A 218 11.77 -1.53 -22.45
C GLU A 218 12.37 -1.75 -23.86
N VAL A 219 12.90 -0.70 -24.49
CA VAL A 219 13.57 -0.82 -25.80
C VAL A 219 14.89 -1.60 -25.71
N GLU A 220 15.68 -1.35 -24.67
CA GLU A 220 16.92 -2.10 -24.41
C GLU A 220 16.63 -3.58 -24.13
N GLU A 221 15.61 -3.90 -23.33
CA GLU A 221 15.20 -5.29 -23.09
C GLU A 221 14.78 -5.98 -24.40
N MET A 222 14.00 -5.29 -25.24
CA MET A 222 13.60 -5.81 -26.55
C MET A 222 14.81 -6.01 -27.48
N ARG A 223 15.79 -5.11 -27.42
CA ARG A 223 17.03 -5.20 -28.18
C ARG A 223 17.90 -6.36 -27.70
N GLU A 224 18.12 -6.50 -26.39
CA GLU A 224 18.83 -7.64 -25.81
C GLU A 224 18.14 -8.97 -26.12
N GLY A 225 16.80 -8.98 -26.09
CA GLY A 225 15.99 -10.13 -26.48
C GLY A 225 16.21 -10.52 -27.95
N ARG A 226 16.33 -9.55 -28.86
CA ARG A 226 16.71 -9.78 -30.27
C ARG A 226 18.14 -10.27 -30.39
N GLU A 227 19.11 -9.59 -29.77
CA GLU A 227 20.53 -9.96 -29.84
C GLU A 227 20.78 -11.38 -29.28
N LYS A 228 20.08 -11.80 -28.22
CA LYS A 228 20.12 -13.18 -27.71
C LYS A 228 19.60 -14.19 -28.73
N LYS A 229 18.48 -13.90 -29.40
CA LYS A 229 17.91 -14.76 -30.45
C LYS A 229 18.86 -14.85 -31.65
N ASP A 230 19.37 -13.71 -32.12
CA ASP A 230 20.29 -13.63 -33.26
C ASP A 230 21.58 -14.37 -32.98
N LYS A 231 22.14 -14.23 -31.76
CA LYS A 231 23.32 -14.98 -31.32
C LYS A 231 23.05 -16.49 -31.29
N GLN A 232 21.92 -16.94 -30.74
CA GLN A 232 21.55 -18.36 -30.75
C GLN A 232 21.39 -18.90 -32.18
N GLU A 233 20.77 -18.13 -33.08
CA GLU A 233 20.59 -18.53 -34.48
C GLU A 233 21.92 -18.60 -35.23
N PHE A 234 22.82 -17.62 -35.01
CA PHE A 234 24.17 -17.61 -35.57
C PHE A 234 24.96 -18.85 -35.15
N TRP A 235 25.00 -19.17 -33.84
CA TRP A 235 25.69 -20.37 -33.35
C TRP A 235 25.03 -21.66 -33.84
N ARG A 236 23.70 -21.71 -34.00
CA ARG A 236 23.00 -22.85 -34.61
C ARG A 236 23.40 -23.07 -36.07
N LYS A 237 23.47 -22.00 -36.87
CA LYS A 237 23.92 -22.06 -38.28
C LYS A 237 25.40 -22.43 -38.40
N GLN A 238 26.26 -21.83 -37.56
CA GLN A 238 27.69 -22.16 -37.52
C GLN A 238 27.95 -23.60 -37.05
N GLY A 239 27.18 -24.10 -36.06
CA GLY A 239 27.23 -25.49 -35.63
C GLY A 239 26.90 -26.46 -36.77
N LYS A 240 25.82 -26.19 -37.53
CA LYS A 240 25.48 -26.97 -38.74
C LYS A 240 26.55 -26.88 -39.83
N ARG A 241 27.13 -25.70 -40.06
CA ARG A 241 28.20 -25.48 -41.05
C ARG A 241 29.51 -26.18 -40.66
N ARG A 242 29.88 -26.18 -39.38
CA ARG A 242 31.04 -26.93 -38.86
C ARG A 242 30.81 -28.43 -38.91
N ALA A 243 29.62 -28.92 -38.58
CA ALA A 243 29.26 -30.34 -38.74
C ALA A 243 29.30 -30.79 -40.22
N GLY A 244 28.90 -29.92 -41.15
CA GLY A 244 29.03 -30.18 -42.60
C GLY A 244 30.48 -30.17 -43.10
N TRP A 245 31.39 -29.45 -42.45
CA TRP A 245 32.83 -29.50 -42.76
C TRP A 245 33.47 -30.79 -42.23
N ASP A 246 33.10 -31.21 -41.01
CA ASP A 246 33.59 -32.43 -40.37
C ASP A 246 33.14 -33.72 -41.12
N GLN A 247 32.02 -33.64 -41.86
CA GLN A 247 31.55 -34.71 -42.75
C GLN A 247 32.14 -34.67 -44.18
N GLY A 248 32.85 -33.60 -44.57
CA GLY A 248 33.32 -33.37 -45.94
C GLY A 248 34.83 -33.46 -46.17
N GLY A 249 35.64 -33.67 -45.13
CA GLY A 249 37.11 -33.60 -45.21
C GLY A 249 37.79 -34.85 -44.66
N GLY A 250 37.66 -35.99 -45.34
CA GLY A 250 38.29 -37.24 -44.90
C GLY A 250 38.29 -38.33 -45.97
N GLY A 251 38.73 -37.97 -47.19
CA GLY A 251 39.00 -38.95 -48.25
C GLY A 251 40.00 -39.99 -47.78
N LYS A 252 39.52 -41.22 -47.59
CA LYS A 252 40.33 -42.42 -47.40
C LYS A 252 41.32 -42.58 -48.56
N LYS A 253 42.61 -42.64 -48.25
CA LYS A 253 43.53 -43.57 -48.92
C LYS A 253 44.07 -44.54 -47.87
N GLN A 254 43.40 -45.69 -47.76
CA GLN A 254 43.92 -46.90 -47.15
C GLN A 254 44.73 -47.67 -48.21
N LYS A 255 45.96 -48.01 -47.80
CA LYS A 255 46.82 -49.15 -48.16
C LYS A 255 46.36 -50.14 -49.24
N ALA A 256 47.28 -50.45 -50.16
CA ALA A 256 47.96 -51.75 -50.23
C ALA A 256 49.41 -51.50 -50.67
#